data_AF-A0AAW4B733-F1
#
_entry.id   AF-A0AAW4B733-F1
#
_cell.length_a   1.000
_cell.length_b   1.000
_cell.length_c   1.000
_cell.angle_alpha   90.00
_cell.angle_beta   90.00
_cell.angle_gamma   90.00
#
_symmetry.space_group_name_H-M   'P 1'
#
loop_
_entity.id
_entity.type
_entity.pdbx_description
1 polymer ?
#
loop_
_entity_poly.entity_id
_entity_poly.type
_entity_poly.pdbx_seq_one_letter_code
_entity_poly.pdbx_strand_id
1 'polypeptide(L)'
;MLKQFSLLSVCLLSLFWSSVGVAQQPVTLPDNIRGALCLVKADHKIVLVNEVITKQISLPGGTISPGESPELAAQRETWEETGLVVTVGRMLGYTDTAVVYSCRSDSDVIAFESKNSRNGHELPIWFAPHYGVEVASAMLIDPYRIDASQYRYPEQWDRIKTMYQEADSQPVIYVENLVSAAPRFHQIELGWMMKLQNTVAEWPYTLSSSIYQIAVWITKLTDPLLLIVLFPVIACYLGKESVYKIFFVVTVSSLLSLVAQQGFALPRPHAYIPLLELCQSYGYGFPSLPIAVWFGVGISLLRAFDHLDFNRMFVGFIVLMGLLMLAKFYIGEAFISDMVIGGLLGALVAWHIVRLDEQSYTDVRTLLGSRGVWWGLTITVALLAMIWPLPSFTAWLAILLTVSALVMTKSTEPLHITLQRMWLMIILLLALNQVVLFGATLVSYSSIFSLMVETLRLPLLMLIFAWFMRKCRA
;
A
#
# COMPACT_ATOMS: atom_id res chain seq x y z
N MET A 1 11.20 40.67 -19.07
CA MET A 1 10.91 39.23 -19.22
C MET A 1 10.47 38.56 -17.90
N LEU A 2 9.79 39.29 -16.99
CA LEU A 2 9.30 38.74 -15.71
C LEU A 2 7.76 38.77 -15.58
N LYS A 3 7.04 39.21 -16.61
CA LYS A 3 5.56 39.29 -16.63
C LYS A 3 4.87 38.18 -17.45
N GLN A 4 5.62 37.38 -18.21
CA GLN A 4 5.06 36.28 -19.02
C GLN A 4 5.03 34.92 -18.28
N PHE A 5 5.80 34.75 -17.20
CA PHE A 5 5.75 33.54 -16.36
C PHE A 5 4.54 33.51 -15.40
N SER A 6 3.95 34.66 -15.09
CA SER A 6 2.77 34.76 -14.21
C SER A 6 1.47 34.36 -14.91
N LEU A 7 1.35 34.59 -16.23
CA LEU A 7 0.17 34.20 -17.01
C LEU A 7 0.10 32.69 -17.28
N LEU A 8 1.23 31.98 -17.36
CA LEU A 8 1.25 30.54 -17.57
C LEU A 8 0.82 29.75 -16.32
N SER A 9 1.15 30.25 -15.11
CA SER A 9 0.66 29.66 -13.85
C SER A 9 -0.85 29.84 -13.66
N VAL A 10 -1.44 30.93 -14.17
CA VAL A 10 -2.90 31.16 -14.08
C VAL A 10 -3.66 30.34 -15.14
N CYS A 11 -3.09 30.12 -16.33
CA CYS A 11 -3.73 29.26 -17.36
C CYS A 11 -3.69 27.75 -17.03
N LEU A 12 -2.70 27.28 -16.25
CA LEU A 12 -2.62 25.88 -15.81
C LEU A 12 -3.60 25.56 -14.65
N LEU A 13 -4.02 26.56 -13.88
CA LEU A 13 -5.07 26.41 -12.86
C LEU A 13 -6.49 26.40 -13.45
N SER A 14 -6.69 26.97 -14.65
CA SER A 14 -7.99 26.98 -15.34
C SER A 14 -8.32 25.71 -16.13
N LEU A 15 -7.36 24.78 -16.31
CA LEU A 15 -7.60 23.52 -17.02
C LEU A 15 -8.15 22.39 -16.13
N PHE A 16 -8.33 22.63 -14.82
CA PHE A 16 -8.90 21.66 -13.88
C PHE A 16 -10.41 21.81 -13.63
N TRP A 17 -11.08 22.77 -14.27
CA TRP A 17 -12.50 23.06 -13.99
C TRP A 17 -13.29 23.14 -15.30
N SER A 18 -13.59 21.98 -15.89
CA SER A 18 -14.53 21.89 -17.02
C SER A 18 -15.24 20.54 -17.02
N SER A 19 -16.00 20.26 -15.96
CA SER A 19 -17.16 19.38 -16.04
C SER A 19 -18.40 20.23 -15.81
N VAL A 20 -19.07 20.62 -16.89
CA VAL A 20 -20.44 21.16 -16.82
C VAL A 20 -21.35 19.98 -16.56
N GLY A 21 -21.62 19.71 -15.28
CA GLY A 21 -22.70 18.83 -14.84
C GLY A 21 -24.02 19.58 -14.85
N VAL A 22 -25.09 18.88 -15.24
CA VAL A 22 -26.47 19.37 -15.23
C VAL A 22 -26.85 19.78 -13.80
N ALA A 23 -27.20 21.04 -13.61
CA ALA A 23 -27.63 21.57 -12.31
C ALA A 23 -28.97 20.93 -11.89
N GLN A 24 -28.93 20.00 -10.95
CA GLN A 24 -30.08 19.63 -10.12
C GLN A 24 -30.13 20.56 -8.90
N GLN A 25 -31.36 20.87 -8.45
CA GLN A 25 -31.64 21.84 -7.39
C GLN A 25 -30.85 21.52 -6.09
N PRO A 26 -30.42 22.53 -5.33
CA PRO A 26 -29.69 22.31 -4.08
C PRO A 26 -30.61 21.61 -3.06
N VAL A 27 -30.35 20.34 -2.80
CA VAL A 27 -30.86 19.67 -1.60
C VAL A 27 -30.24 20.39 -0.41
N THR A 28 -31.06 21.08 0.39
CA THR A 28 -30.60 21.76 1.61
C THR A 28 -30.26 20.70 2.65
N LEU A 29 -28.99 20.29 2.68
CA LEU A 29 -28.46 19.43 3.72
C LEU A 29 -28.23 20.24 5.02
N PRO A 30 -28.32 19.59 6.20
CA PRO A 30 -27.85 20.18 7.45
C PRO A 30 -26.36 20.58 7.37
N ASP A 31 -25.98 21.68 8.03
CA ASP A 31 -24.64 22.29 7.93
C ASP A 31 -23.47 21.37 8.30
N ASN A 32 -23.72 20.32 9.09
CA ASN A 32 -22.73 19.34 9.52
C ASN A 32 -22.51 18.19 8.52
N ILE A 33 -23.37 18.05 7.50
CA ILE A 33 -23.28 16.97 6.51
C ILE A 33 -22.28 17.35 5.42
N ARG A 34 -21.25 16.53 5.28
CA ARG A 34 -20.16 16.69 4.31
C ARG A 34 -19.96 15.46 3.44
N GLY A 35 -20.57 14.34 3.80
CA GLY A 35 -20.46 13.09 3.06
C GLY A 35 -21.80 12.48 2.68
N ALA A 36 -21.74 11.51 1.78
CA ALA A 36 -22.88 10.71 1.38
C ALA A 36 -22.47 9.23 1.31
N LEU A 37 -23.30 8.37 1.87
CA LEU A 37 -23.05 6.94 2.00
C LEU A 37 -24.14 6.14 1.28
N CYS A 38 -23.74 5.03 0.68
CA CYS A 38 -24.66 4.06 0.10
C CYS A 38 -24.77 2.83 0.98
N LEU A 39 -25.99 2.53 1.42
CA LEU A 39 -26.32 1.27 2.05
C LEU A 39 -26.86 0.32 0.97
N VAL A 40 -26.02 -0.60 0.52
CA VAL A 40 -26.40 -1.66 -0.41
C VAL A 40 -26.72 -2.92 0.40
N LYS A 41 -27.98 -3.36 0.34
CA LYS A 41 -28.46 -4.58 0.98
C LYS A 41 -28.71 -5.66 -0.06
N ALA A 42 -28.07 -6.81 0.11
CA ALA A 42 -28.22 -7.94 -0.79
C ALA A 42 -28.19 -9.27 -0.01
N ASP A 43 -29.11 -10.19 -0.29
CA ASP A 43 -29.29 -11.47 0.42
C ASP A 43 -29.16 -11.38 1.95
N HIS A 44 -29.90 -10.43 2.54
CA HIS A 44 -29.91 -10.14 3.98
C HIS A 44 -28.52 -9.83 4.56
N LYS A 45 -27.64 -9.28 3.74
CA LYS A 45 -26.30 -8.80 4.12
C LYS A 45 -26.14 -7.36 3.65
N ILE A 46 -25.16 -6.69 4.25
CA ILE A 46 -24.78 -5.31 3.93
C ILE A 46 -23.43 -5.33 3.21
N VAL A 47 -23.27 -4.49 2.19
CA VAL A 47 -21.95 -4.24 1.57
C VAL A 47 -21.16 -3.29 2.46
N LEU A 48 -19.95 -3.70 2.83
CA LEU A 48 -18.98 -2.87 3.54
C LEU A 48 -17.62 -2.92 2.84
N VAL A 49 -16.89 -1.83 2.94
CA VAL A 49 -15.50 -1.71 2.46
C VAL A 49 -14.54 -1.82 3.64
N ASN A 50 -13.35 -2.35 3.39
CA ASN A 50 -12.25 -2.42 4.34
C ASN A 50 -11.19 -1.39 3.94
N GLU A 51 -11.03 -0.34 4.74
CA GLU A 51 -10.20 0.81 4.37
C GLU A 51 -8.70 0.52 4.56
N VAL A 52 -7.89 0.91 3.57
CA VAL A 52 -6.44 0.76 3.55
C VAL A 52 -5.78 1.56 4.67
N ILE A 53 -6.22 2.81 4.89
CA ILE A 53 -5.52 3.76 5.77
C ILE A 53 -5.99 3.63 7.23
N THR A 54 -7.30 3.60 7.47
CA THR A 54 -7.84 3.52 8.84
C THR A 54 -7.84 2.09 9.40
N LYS A 55 -7.76 1.07 8.53
CA LYS A 55 -7.87 -0.37 8.86
C LYS A 55 -9.23 -0.76 9.45
N GLN A 56 -10.24 0.10 9.30
CA GLN A 56 -11.61 -0.12 9.76
C GLN A 56 -12.51 -0.50 8.59
N ILE A 57 -13.70 -1.02 8.92
CA ILE A 57 -14.76 -1.22 7.93
C ILE A 57 -15.76 -0.07 7.97
N SER A 58 -16.31 0.27 6.80
CA SER A 58 -17.26 1.37 6.65
C SER A 58 -18.26 1.07 5.53
N LEU A 59 -19.37 1.82 5.51
CA LEU A 59 -20.25 1.85 4.33
C LEU A 59 -19.49 2.49 3.18
N PRO A 60 -19.70 2.03 1.93
CA PRO A 60 -19.14 2.72 0.78
C PRO A 60 -19.67 4.15 0.70
N GLY A 61 -18.78 5.10 0.46
CA GLY A 61 -19.14 6.52 0.44
C GLY A 61 -18.02 7.45 0.89
N GLY A 62 -18.21 8.73 0.61
CA GLY A 62 -17.16 9.73 0.79
C GLY A 62 -17.67 11.16 0.80
N THR A 63 -16.79 12.09 0.47
CA THR A 63 -17.06 13.53 0.60
C THR A 63 -17.89 14.03 -0.59
N ILE A 64 -18.88 14.87 -0.32
CA ILE A 64 -19.66 15.54 -1.37
C ILE A 64 -18.82 16.66 -1.97
N SER A 65 -18.53 16.58 -3.27
CA SER A 65 -17.72 17.58 -3.96
C SER A 65 -18.47 18.91 -4.15
N PRO A 66 -17.77 20.06 -4.28
CA PRO A 66 -18.42 21.33 -4.55
C PRO A 66 -19.27 21.27 -5.84
N GLY A 67 -20.58 21.52 -5.72
CA GLY A 67 -21.53 21.47 -6.84
C GLY A 67 -22.06 20.08 -7.18
N GLU A 68 -21.63 19.04 -6.46
CA GLU A 68 -22.14 17.67 -6.56
C GLU A 68 -23.36 17.49 -5.65
N SER A 69 -24.40 16.78 -6.11
CA SER A 69 -25.51 16.41 -5.22
C SER A 69 -25.11 15.24 -4.31
N PRO A 70 -25.68 15.11 -3.11
CA PRO A 70 -25.33 14.03 -2.20
C PRO A 70 -25.62 12.65 -2.78
N GLU A 71 -26.67 12.52 -3.60
CA GLU A 71 -26.99 11.30 -4.34
C GLU A 71 -25.88 10.96 -5.34
N LEU A 72 -25.39 11.93 -6.12
CA LEU A 72 -24.29 11.72 -7.06
C LEU A 72 -23.00 11.34 -6.34
N ALA A 73 -22.71 11.97 -5.19
CA ALA A 73 -21.56 11.60 -4.37
C ALA A 73 -21.66 10.14 -3.88
N ALA A 74 -22.82 9.72 -3.36
CA ALA A 74 -23.01 8.34 -2.92
C ALA A 74 -22.84 7.34 -4.08
N GLN A 75 -23.36 7.68 -5.28
CA GLN A 75 -23.20 6.85 -6.48
C GLN A 75 -21.74 6.74 -6.92
N ARG A 76 -21.04 7.88 -7.04
CA ARG A 76 -19.64 7.96 -7.47
C ARG A 76 -18.74 7.17 -6.54
N GLU A 77 -18.81 7.46 -5.24
CA GLU A 77 -17.97 6.83 -4.22
C GLU A 77 -18.20 5.31 -4.17
N THR A 78 -19.45 4.86 -4.29
CA THR A 78 -19.75 3.41 -4.33
C THR A 78 -19.08 2.73 -5.54
N TRP A 79 -19.12 3.37 -6.71
CA TRP A 79 -18.45 2.85 -7.89
C TRP A 79 -16.92 2.90 -7.74
N GLU A 80 -16.36 3.99 -7.21
CA GLU A 80 -14.93 4.16 -6.99
C GLU A 80 -14.38 3.10 -6.02
N GLU A 81 -15.11 2.80 -4.95
CA GLU A 81 -14.68 1.91 -3.87
C GLU A 81 -15.00 0.42 -4.09
N THR A 82 -16.13 0.11 -4.72
CA THR A 82 -16.62 -1.27 -4.85
C THR A 82 -16.75 -1.73 -6.30
N GLY A 83 -16.68 -0.81 -7.27
CA GLY A 83 -16.98 -1.10 -8.67
C GLY A 83 -18.47 -1.32 -8.96
N LEU A 84 -19.35 -1.30 -7.94
CA LEU A 84 -20.79 -1.41 -8.14
C LEU A 84 -21.35 -0.10 -8.70
N VAL A 85 -21.95 -0.17 -9.88
CA VAL A 85 -22.81 0.91 -10.38
C VAL A 85 -24.16 0.77 -9.68
N VAL A 86 -24.62 1.85 -9.05
CA VAL A 86 -25.83 1.86 -8.23
C VAL A 86 -26.81 2.95 -8.65
N THR A 87 -28.10 2.63 -8.59
CA THR A 87 -29.18 3.60 -8.51
C THR A 87 -29.40 3.98 -7.05
N VAL A 88 -29.28 5.27 -6.75
CA VAL A 88 -29.52 5.82 -5.41
C VAL A 88 -31.04 5.98 -5.20
N GLY A 89 -31.55 5.29 -4.19
CA GLY A 89 -32.96 5.29 -3.81
C GLY A 89 -33.27 6.33 -2.74
N ARG A 90 -34.22 6.00 -1.86
CA ARG A 90 -34.64 6.90 -0.77
C ARG A 90 -33.53 7.13 0.26
N MET A 91 -33.54 8.32 0.86
CA MET A 91 -32.75 8.62 2.05
C MET A 91 -33.27 7.79 3.23
N LEU A 92 -32.35 7.10 3.92
CA LEU A 92 -32.62 6.27 5.10
C LEU A 92 -32.39 7.04 6.41
N GLY A 93 -31.50 8.01 6.39
CA GLY A 93 -31.26 8.88 7.54
C GLY A 93 -29.93 9.60 7.46
N TYR A 94 -29.47 10.09 8.61
CA TYR A 94 -28.21 10.81 8.77
C TYR A 94 -27.32 10.13 9.81
N THR A 95 -26.02 10.14 9.55
CA THR A 95 -25.00 10.04 10.58
C THR A 95 -24.60 11.43 11.06
N ASP A 96 -23.53 11.54 11.85
CA ASP A 96 -23.10 12.84 12.38
C ASP A 96 -22.52 13.76 11.30
N THR A 97 -22.08 13.18 10.17
CA THR A 97 -21.39 13.91 9.09
C THR A 97 -21.82 13.50 7.69
N ALA A 98 -22.71 12.51 7.54
CA ALA A 98 -23.13 12.01 6.24
C ALA A 98 -24.62 11.71 6.16
N VAL A 99 -25.18 11.86 4.96
CA VAL A 99 -26.50 11.31 4.61
C VAL A 99 -26.34 9.87 4.12
N VAL A 100 -27.28 8.99 4.47
CA VAL A 100 -27.27 7.57 4.07
C VAL A 100 -28.46 7.28 3.17
N TYR A 101 -28.18 6.70 2.00
CA TYR A 101 -29.19 6.31 1.02
C TYR A 101 -29.33 4.80 0.91
N SER A 102 -30.54 4.32 0.59
CA SER A 102 -30.77 2.94 0.15
C SER A 102 -30.34 2.84 -1.31
N CYS A 103 -29.22 2.16 -1.57
CA CYS A 103 -28.67 2.04 -2.92
C CYS A 103 -28.90 0.63 -3.48
N ARG A 104 -29.34 0.57 -4.73
CA ARG A 104 -29.57 -0.68 -5.46
C ARG A 104 -28.54 -0.80 -6.58
N SER A 105 -27.90 -1.94 -6.73
CA SER A 105 -26.96 -2.14 -7.85
C SER A 105 -27.74 -2.31 -9.16
N ASP A 106 -27.23 -1.71 -10.22
CA ASP A 106 -27.83 -1.79 -11.55
C ASP A 106 -27.50 -3.11 -12.25
N SER A 107 -26.42 -3.76 -11.81
CA SER A 107 -26.01 -5.11 -12.19
C SER A 107 -26.24 -6.09 -11.04
N ASP A 108 -26.10 -7.39 -11.33
CA ASP A 108 -26.08 -8.41 -10.29
C ASP A 108 -24.93 -8.14 -9.31
N VAL A 109 -25.21 -8.25 -8.01
CA VAL A 109 -24.14 -8.23 -7.00
C VAL A 109 -23.46 -9.57 -7.04
N ILE A 110 -22.18 -9.59 -7.43
CA ILE A 110 -21.37 -10.80 -7.46
C ILE A 110 -20.54 -10.84 -6.18
N ALA A 111 -20.53 -11.99 -5.50
CA ALA A 111 -19.67 -12.22 -4.34
C ALA A 111 -19.12 -13.65 -4.33
N PHE A 112 -17.96 -13.84 -3.71
CA PHE A 112 -17.40 -15.17 -3.55
C PHE A 112 -18.21 -15.98 -2.54
N GLU A 113 -18.46 -17.26 -2.82
CA GLU A 113 -19.16 -18.16 -1.90
C GLU A 113 -18.37 -18.37 -0.60
N SER A 114 -17.03 -18.38 -0.71
CA SER A 114 -16.13 -18.49 0.43
C SER A 114 -16.22 -17.28 1.35
N LYS A 115 -16.07 -17.52 2.66
CA LYS A 115 -16.08 -16.47 3.67
C LYS A 115 -14.68 -16.15 4.16
N ASN A 116 -14.41 -14.86 4.36
CA ASN A 116 -13.14 -14.39 4.92
C ASN A 116 -13.11 -14.52 6.46
N SER A 117 -12.02 -14.05 7.08
CA SER A 117 -11.81 -14.09 8.54
C SER A 117 -12.86 -13.32 9.35
N ARG A 118 -13.59 -12.39 8.71
CA ARG A 118 -14.71 -11.65 9.32
C ARG A 118 -16.08 -12.26 9.00
N ASN A 119 -16.11 -13.48 8.43
CA ASN A 119 -17.34 -14.19 8.06
C ASN A 119 -18.15 -13.46 6.97
N GLY A 120 -17.50 -12.59 6.18
CA GLY A 120 -18.08 -11.90 5.03
C GLY A 120 -17.72 -12.58 3.71
N HIS A 121 -18.59 -12.44 2.72
CA HIS A 121 -18.37 -12.88 1.34
C HIS A 121 -17.69 -11.75 0.57
N GLU A 122 -16.46 -11.95 0.10
CA GLU A 122 -15.73 -10.88 -0.59
C GLU A 122 -16.33 -10.58 -1.96
N LEU A 123 -16.26 -9.31 -2.35
CA LEU A 123 -16.64 -8.84 -3.67
C LEU A 123 -15.39 -8.78 -4.57
N PRO A 124 -15.52 -9.15 -5.85
CA PRO A 124 -14.46 -8.97 -6.82
C PRO A 124 -14.35 -7.48 -7.20
N ILE A 125 -13.50 -6.72 -6.50
CA ILE A 125 -13.41 -5.26 -6.69
C ILE A 125 -12.11 -4.77 -7.34
N TRP A 126 -11.26 -5.65 -7.84
CA TRP A 126 -9.91 -5.25 -8.29
C TRP A 126 -9.89 -4.30 -9.50
N PHE A 127 -11.03 -4.12 -10.18
CA PHE A 127 -11.22 -3.17 -11.27
C PHE A 127 -11.77 -1.82 -10.80
N ALA A 128 -12.10 -1.67 -9.51
CA ALA A 128 -12.60 -0.44 -8.94
C ALA A 128 -11.47 0.60 -8.85
N PRO A 129 -11.73 1.89 -9.18
CA PRO A 129 -10.73 2.95 -9.16
C PRO A 129 -9.92 3.07 -7.85
N HIS A 130 -10.55 2.87 -6.70
CA HIS A 130 -9.92 3.02 -5.39
C HIS A 130 -9.42 1.69 -4.79
N TYR A 131 -9.44 0.60 -5.56
CA TYR A 131 -8.87 -0.67 -5.14
C TYR A 131 -7.36 -0.57 -4.93
N GLY A 132 -6.91 -0.95 -3.73
CA GLY A 132 -5.52 -0.85 -3.32
C GLY A 132 -5.03 0.57 -3.02
N VAL A 133 -5.90 1.57 -3.15
CA VAL A 133 -5.62 2.98 -2.87
C VAL A 133 -6.27 3.38 -1.54
N GLU A 134 -7.59 3.31 -1.49
CA GLU A 134 -8.40 3.62 -0.32
C GLU A 134 -9.06 2.36 0.24
N VAL A 135 -9.42 1.42 -0.63
CA VAL A 135 -10.12 0.19 -0.27
C VAL A 135 -9.23 -1.03 -0.49
N ALA A 136 -9.06 -1.82 0.57
CA ALA A 136 -8.31 -3.07 0.53
C ALA A 136 -9.17 -4.20 -0.03
N SER A 137 -10.43 -4.27 0.39
CA SER A 137 -11.43 -5.23 -0.06
C SER A 137 -12.85 -4.71 0.21
N ALA A 138 -13.85 -5.28 -0.45
CA ALA A 138 -15.26 -5.09 -0.11
C ALA A 138 -15.91 -6.45 0.15
N MET A 139 -16.95 -6.49 0.99
CA MET A 139 -17.60 -7.74 1.37
C MET A 139 -19.09 -7.56 1.66
N LEU A 140 -19.87 -8.61 1.40
CA LEU A 140 -21.22 -8.81 1.91
C LEU A 140 -21.15 -9.54 3.25
N ILE A 141 -21.67 -8.91 4.29
CA ILE A 141 -21.60 -9.43 5.65
C ILE A 141 -22.93 -9.25 6.39
N ASP A 142 -23.22 -10.15 7.32
CA ASP A 142 -24.36 -10.01 8.23
C ASP A 142 -24.07 -8.90 9.25
N PRO A 143 -24.83 -7.79 9.26
CA PRO A 143 -24.54 -6.63 10.11
C PRO A 143 -24.64 -6.96 11.62
N TYR A 144 -25.32 -8.04 12.00
CA TYR A 144 -25.45 -8.44 13.40
C TYR A 144 -24.26 -9.29 13.90
N ARG A 145 -23.33 -9.67 13.01
CA ARG A 145 -22.10 -10.40 13.36
C ARG A 145 -20.89 -9.50 13.53
N ILE A 146 -21.05 -8.21 13.30
CA ILE A 146 -19.98 -7.22 13.37
C ILE A 146 -20.01 -6.55 14.73
N ASP A 147 -18.87 -6.57 15.41
CA ASP A 147 -18.68 -5.78 16.62
C ASP A 147 -18.55 -4.30 16.24
N ALA A 148 -19.22 -3.42 16.99
CA ALA A 148 -19.21 -1.99 16.72
C ALA A 148 -17.78 -1.40 16.64
N SER A 149 -16.82 -1.94 17.40
CA SER A 149 -15.41 -1.50 17.39
C SER A 149 -14.67 -1.74 16.07
N GLN A 150 -15.19 -2.62 15.21
CA GLN A 150 -14.65 -2.86 13.87
C GLN A 150 -15.14 -1.83 12.85
N TYR A 151 -16.28 -1.20 13.12
CA TYR A 151 -16.82 -0.15 12.26
C TYR A 151 -16.10 1.17 12.57
N ARG A 152 -15.75 1.93 11.53
CA ARG A 152 -14.96 3.17 11.64
C ARG A 152 -15.52 4.18 12.64
N TYR A 153 -16.84 4.21 12.81
CA TYR A 153 -17.54 5.05 13.76
C TYR A 153 -18.40 4.21 14.71
N PRO A 154 -17.83 3.59 15.76
CA PRO A 154 -18.50 2.57 16.55
C PRO A 154 -19.86 3.00 17.12
N GLU A 155 -19.96 4.24 17.60
CA GLU A 155 -21.19 4.82 18.17
C GLU A 155 -22.34 4.93 17.14
N GLN A 156 -22.01 4.94 15.85
CA GLN A 156 -23.00 5.06 14.76
C GLN A 156 -23.57 3.71 14.33
N TRP A 157 -22.95 2.59 14.74
CA TRP A 157 -23.27 1.27 14.20
C TRP A 157 -24.71 0.83 14.46
N ASP A 158 -25.26 1.17 15.63
CA ASP A 158 -26.67 0.90 15.93
C ASP A 158 -27.64 1.64 15.01
N ARG A 159 -27.32 2.88 14.63
CA ARG A 159 -28.12 3.64 13.65
C ARG A 159 -28.04 3.01 12.26
N ILE A 160 -26.86 2.55 11.85
CA ILE A 160 -26.70 1.84 10.57
C ILE A 160 -27.52 0.55 10.53
N LYS A 161 -27.60 -0.21 11.64
CA LYS A 161 -28.47 -1.40 11.73
C LYS A 161 -29.95 -1.05 11.59
N THR A 162 -30.40 0.08 12.13
CA THR A 162 -31.79 0.57 11.92
C THR A 162 -32.03 0.91 10.45
N MET A 163 -31.14 1.68 9.83
CA MET A 163 -31.22 2.03 8.40
C MET A 163 -31.21 0.78 7.50
N TYR A 164 -30.43 -0.25 7.85
CA TYR A 164 -30.37 -1.53 7.15
C TYR A 164 -31.72 -2.27 7.14
N GLN A 165 -32.52 -2.16 8.21
CA GLN A 165 -33.84 -2.78 8.26
C GLN A 165 -34.78 -2.17 7.21
N GLU A 166 -34.65 -0.85 7.00
CA GLU A 166 -35.44 -0.08 6.05
C GLU A 166 -34.93 -0.15 4.62
N ALA A 167 -33.69 -0.60 4.38
CA ALA A 167 -33.10 -0.66 3.05
C ALA A 167 -33.73 -1.74 2.16
N ASP A 168 -33.80 -1.43 0.86
CA ASP A 168 -34.31 -2.33 -0.17
C ASP A 168 -33.28 -3.43 -0.47
N SER A 169 -33.74 -4.69 -0.52
CA SER A 169 -32.86 -5.84 -0.76
C SER A 169 -32.85 -6.26 -2.22
N GLN A 170 -31.72 -6.81 -2.69
CA GLN A 170 -31.56 -7.40 -4.02
C GLN A 170 -30.87 -8.78 -3.94
N PRO A 171 -30.98 -9.62 -4.98
CA PRO A 171 -30.32 -10.93 -5.00
C PRO A 171 -28.80 -10.80 -5.18
N VAL A 172 -28.07 -11.86 -4.80
CA VAL A 172 -26.61 -11.99 -5.00
C VAL A 172 -26.33 -13.22 -5.87
N ILE A 173 -25.37 -13.09 -6.77
CA ILE A 173 -24.77 -14.22 -7.49
C ILE A 173 -23.50 -14.63 -6.77
N TYR A 174 -23.53 -15.82 -6.16
CA TYR A 174 -22.36 -16.40 -5.53
C TYR A 174 -21.52 -17.16 -6.56
N VAL A 175 -20.22 -16.86 -6.59
CA VAL A 175 -19.25 -17.54 -7.46
C VAL A 175 -18.19 -18.24 -6.62
N GLU A 176 -17.72 -19.40 -7.04
CA GLU A 176 -16.64 -20.11 -6.34
C GLU A 176 -15.29 -19.43 -6.52
N ASN A 177 -15.00 -19.02 -7.76
CA ASN A 177 -13.73 -18.40 -8.16
C ASN A 177 -13.90 -17.59 -9.45
N LEU A 178 -12.92 -16.74 -9.76
CA LEU A 178 -12.85 -15.95 -10.98
C LEU A 178 -11.53 -16.20 -11.73
N VAL A 179 -11.05 -17.45 -11.74
CA VAL A 179 -9.77 -17.83 -12.38
C VAL A 179 -9.77 -17.44 -13.86
N SER A 180 -10.89 -17.60 -14.57
CA SER A 180 -10.99 -17.26 -16.00
C SER A 180 -10.78 -15.76 -16.29
N ALA A 181 -10.92 -14.88 -15.30
CA ALA A 181 -10.64 -13.46 -15.43
C ALA A 181 -9.14 -13.12 -15.31
N ALA A 182 -8.31 -14.04 -14.81
CA ALA A 182 -6.88 -13.85 -14.71
C ALA A 182 -6.18 -14.05 -16.08
N PRO A 183 -5.02 -13.42 -16.33
CA PRO A 183 -4.17 -13.75 -17.47
C PRO A 183 -3.80 -15.24 -17.51
N ARG A 184 -3.61 -15.81 -18.71
CA ARG A 184 -3.36 -17.25 -18.89
C ARG A 184 -2.19 -17.80 -18.06
N PHE A 185 -1.13 -17.01 -17.88
CA PHE A 185 0.03 -17.43 -17.07
C PHE A 185 -0.32 -17.48 -15.57
N HIS A 186 -1.06 -16.50 -15.06
CA HIS A 186 -1.55 -16.50 -13.67
C HIS A 186 -2.58 -17.60 -13.40
N GLN A 187 -3.40 -17.99 -14.39
CA GLN A 187 -4.32 -19.13 -14.24
C GLN A 187 -3.58 -20.43 -13.88
N ILE A 188 -2.42 -20.66 -14.50
CA ILE A 188 -1.58 -21.82 -14.22
C ILE A 188 -1.00 -21.73 -12.80
N GLU A 189 -0.49 -20.55 -12.43
CA GLU A 189 0.08 -20.32 -11.10
C GLU A 189 -0.94 -20.42 -9.97
N LEU A 190 -2.19 -19.98 -10.19
CA LEU A 190 -3.30 -20.19 -9.25
C LEU A 190 -3.53 -21.69 -9.00
N GLY A 191 -3.50 -22.51 -10.05
CA GLY A 191 -3.59 -23.96 -9.92
C GLY A 191 -2.43 -24.57 -9.13
N TRP A 192 -1.20 -24.09 -9.34
CA TRP A 192 -0.04 -24.53 -8.55
C TRP A 192 -0.13 -24.12 -7.08
N MET A 193 -0.59 -22.89 -6.81
CA MET A 193 -0.75 -22.36 -5.45
C MET A 193 -1.80 -23.16 -4.68
N MET A 194 -2.96 -23.39 -5.28
CA MET A 194 -4.03 -24.18 -4.68
C MET A 194 -3.55 -25.61 -4.39
N LYS A 195 -2.87 -26.26 -5.33
CA LYS A 195 -2.30 -27.60 -5.12
C LYS A 195 -1.29 -27.60 -3.97
N LEU A 196 -0.42 -26.60 -3.88
CA LEU A 196 0.57 -26.48 -2.82
C LEU A 196 -0.10 -26.32 -1.45
N GLN A 197 -1.05 -25.39 -1.31
CA GLN A 197 -1.77 -25.16 -0.07
C GLN A 197 -2.58 -26.40 0.36
N ASN A 198 -3.28 -27.06 -0.58
CA ASN A 198 -4.04 -28.28 -0.29
C ASN A 198 -3.11 -29.43 0.15
N THR A 199 -1.96 -29.60 -0.51
CA THR A 199 -0.98 -30.63 -0.12
C THR A 199 -0.47 -30.41 1.30
N VAL A 200 -0.20 -29.15 1.68
CA VAL A 200 0.22 -28.83 3.06
C VAL A 200 -0.94 -29.00 4.05
N ALA A 201 -2.17 -28.70 3.64
CA ALA A 201 -3.36 -28.87 4.48
C ALA A 201 -3.68 -30.35 4.76
N GLU A 202 -3.32 -31.27 3.86
CA GLU A 202 -3.46 -32.73 4.04
C GLU A 202 -2.46 -33.31 5.07
N TRP A 203 -1.42 -32.56 5.44
CA TRP A 203 -0.44 -33.02 6.42
C TRP A 203 -0.98 -32.94 7.85
N PRO A 204 -0.38 -33.67 8.83
CA PRO A 204 -0.78 -33.57 10.23
C PRO A 204 -0.79 -32.12 10.70
N TYR A 205 -1.81 -31.74 11.48
CA TYR A 205 -2.04 -30.35 11.92
C TYR A 205 -0.79 -29.68 12.50
N THR A 206 0.03 -30.41 13.25
CA THR A 206 1.28 -29.89 13.83
C THR A 206 2.28 -29.46 12.76
N LEU A 207 2.42 -30.23 11.68
CA LEU A 207 3.32 -29.94 10.58
C LEU A 207 2.79 -28.81 9.72
N SER A 208 1.51 -28.84 9.34
CA SER A 208 0.88 -27.79 8.52
C SER A 208 0.85 -26.44 9.23
N SER A 209 0.50 -26.41 10.52
CA SER A 209 0.57 -25.20 11.35
C SER A 209 1.99 -24.68 11.46
N SER A 210 2.99 -25.56 11.65
CA SER A 210 4.40 -25.14 11.71
C SER A 210 4.87 -24.52 10.40
N ILE A 211 4.52 -25.11 9.25
CA ILE A 211 4.86 -24.57 7.92
C ILE A 211 4.21 -23.22 7.71
N TYR A 212 2.94 -23.08 8.07
CA TYR A 212 2.24 -21.80 8.03
C TYR A 212 2.95 -20.74 8.86
N GLN A 213 3.27 -21.03 10.13
CA GLN A 213 3.98 -20.09 11.00
C GLN A 213 5.35 -19.72 10.43
N ILE A 214 6.14 -20.70 9.98
CA ILE A 214 7.45 -20.45 9.37
C ILE A 214 7.31 -19.57 8.13
N ALA A 215 6.35 -19.85 7.26
CA ALA A 215 6.11 -19.05 6.06
C ALA A 215 5.75 -17.60 6.44
N VAL A 216 4.85 -17.39 7.40
CA VAL A 216 4.50 -16.05 7.91
C VAL A 216 5.73 -15.32 8.50
N TRP A 217 6.60 -16.03 9.24
CA TRP A 217 7.84 -15.44 9.75
C TRP A 217 8.82 -15.05 8.64
N ILE A 218 8.94 -15.89 7.60
CA ILE A 218 9.79 -15.60 6.44
C ILE A 218 9.24 -14.41 5.66
N THR A 219 7.92 -14.32 5.43
CA THR A 219 7.34 -13.18 4.69
C THR A 219 7.53 -11.86 5.44
N LYS A 220 7.54 -11.85 6.77
CA LYS A 220 7.88 -10.66 7.58
C LYS A 220 9.29 -10.12 7.32
N LEU A 221 10.23 -10.91 6.79
CA LEU A 221 11.54 -10.39 6.37
C LEU A 221 11.43 -9.39 5.21
N THR A 222 10.32 -9.40 4.48
CA THR A 222 10.07 -8.41 3.42
C THR A 222 9.50 -7.08 3.92
N ASP A 223 9.17 -6.97 5.21
CA ASP A 223 8.64 -5.75 5.80
C ASP A 223 9.67 -4.62 5.73
N PRO A 224 9.29 -3.40 5.30
CA PRO A 224 10.13 -2.20 5.37
C PRO A 224 10.80 -1.96 6.74
N LEU A 225 10.24 -2.47 7.84
CA LEU A 225 10.85 -2.43 9.17
C LEU A 225 12.27 -3.02 9.21
N LEU A 226 12.56 -4.04 8.41
CA LEU A 226 13.90 -4.62 8.37
C LEU A 226 14.94 -3.65 7.78
N LEU A 227 14.52 -2.72 6.91
CA LEU A 227 15.40 -1.65 6.41
C LEU A 227 15.78 -0.67 7.52
N ILE A 228 14.88 -0.41 8.49
CA ILE A 228 15.18 0.44 9.66
C ILE A 228 16.31 -0.16 10.50
N VAL A 229 16.38 -1.49 10.59
CA VAL A 229 17.47 -2.20 11.27
C VAL A 229 18.73 -2.24 10.41
N LEU A 230 18.57 -2.46 9.11
CA LEU A 230 19.68 -2.63 8.17
C LEU A 230 20.50 -1.35 7.97
N PHE A 231 19.88 -0.16 7.91
CA PHE A 231 20.62 1.09 7.70
C PHE A 231 21.63 1.43 8.81
N PRO A 232 21.30 1.30 10.11
CA PRO A 232 22.27 1.33 11.20
C PRO A 232 23.45 0.38 11.03
N VAL A 233 23.18 -0.86 10.60
CA VAL A 233 24.21 -1.89 10.38
C VAL A 233 25.12 -1.49 9.22
N ILE A 234 24.55 -1.10 8.08
CA ILE A 234 25.31 -0.58 6.92
C ILE A 234 26.17 0.61 7.35
N ALA A 235 25.61 1.55 8.12
CA ALA A 235 26.33 2.72 8.58
C ALA A 235 27.54 2.39 9.47
N CYS A 236 27.43 1.35 10.31
CA CYS A 236 28.50 0.90 11.20
C CYS A 236 29.62 0.17 10.46
N TYR A 237 29.28 -0.74 9.54
CA TYR A 237 30.27 -1.59 8.86
C TYR A 237 30.78 -1.04 7.51
N LEU A 238 29.91 -0.37 6.75
CA LEU A 238 30.19 0.09 5.38
C LEU A 238 30.23 1.62 5.25
N GLY A 239 29.95 2.34 6.33
CA GLY A 239 29.99 3.81 6.40
C GLY A 239 28.78 4.51 5.76
N LYS A 240 28.74 5.84 5.94
CA LYS A 240 27.61 6.69 5.53
C LYS A 240 27.34 6.71 4.02
N GLU A 241 28.39 6.61 3.19
CA GLU A 241 28.24 6.67 1.73
C GLU A 241 27.49 5.44 1.19
N SER A 242 27.70 4.27 1.80
CA SER A 242 26.98 3.03 1.47
C SER A 242 25.49 3.10 1.83
N VAL A 243 25.14 3.84 2.88
CA VAL A 243 23.73 4.11 3.23
C VAL A 243 23.03 4.87 2.10
N TYR A 244 23.63 5.93 1.57
CA TYR A 244 23.06 6.67 0.44
C TYR A 244 22.93 5.80 -0.82
N LYS A 245 23.94 4.98 -1.12
CA LYS A 245 23.93 4.07 -2.27
C LYS A 245 22.78 3.07 -2.19
N ILE A 246 22.64 2.38 -1.05
CA ILE A 246 21.60 1.37 -0.86
C ILE A 246 20.22 2.04 -0.78
N PHE A 247 20.09 3.17 -0.10
CA PHE A 247 18.83 3.91 -0.03
C PHE A 247 18.37 4.43 -1.40
N PHE A 248 19.30 4.84 -2.27
CA PHE A 248 19.00 5.16 -3.67
C PHE A 248 18.47 3.94 -4.43
N VAL A 249 19.08 2.77 -4.28
CA VAL A 249 18.61 1.52 -4.90
C VAL A 249 17.21 1.15 -4.41
N VAL A 250 16.94 1.25 -3.10
CA VAL A 250 15.61 1.04 -2.52
C VAL A 250 14.59 2.00 -3.14
N THR A 251 14.94 3.29 -3.22
CA THR A 251 14.08 4.35 -3.78
C THR A 251 13.72 4.06 -5.23
N VAL A 252 14.72 3.89 -6.10
CA VAL A 252 14.48 3.70 -7.54
C VAL A 252 13.73 2.40 -7.81
N SER A 253 14.10 1.30 -7.13
CA SER A 253 13.40 0.02 -7.29
C SER A 253 11.93 0.11 -6.86
N SER A 254 11.65 0.83 -5.77
CA SER A 254 10.29 1.02 -5.28
C SER A 254 9.47 1.90 -6.21
N LEU A 255 9.99 3.04 -6.66
CA LEU A 255 9.29 3.95 -7.56
C LEU A 255 8.98 3.29 -8.91
N LEU A 256 9.95 2.58 -9.50
CA LEU A 256 9.72 1.84 -10.74
C LEU A 256 8.67 0.74 -10.56
N SER A 257 8.67 0.05 -9.42
CA SER A 257 7.66 -0.97 -9.11
C SER A 257 6.27 -0.36 -8.96
N LEU A 258 6.14 0.77 -8.26
CA LEU A 258 4.85 1.45 -8.08
C LEU A 258 4.27 1.98 -9.40
N VAL A 259 5.12 2.58 -10.25
CA VAL A 259 4.70 3.03 -11.59
C VAL A 259 4.25 1.84 -12.44
N ALA A 260 4.98 0.72 -12.40
CA ALA A 260 4.60 -0.48 -13.13
C ALA A 260 3.31 -1.12 -12.59
N GLN A 261 3.12 -1.16 -11.27
CA GLN A 261 1.89 -1.64 -10.63
C GLN A 261 0.67 -0.85 -11.10
N GLN A 262 0.80 0.48 -11.19
CA GLN A 262 -0.29 1.32 -11.70
C GLN A 262 -0.50 1.18 -13.22
N GLY A 263 0.57 0.92 -13.99
CA GLY A 263 0.49 0.74 -15.44
C GLY A 263 -0.11 -0.59 -15.86
N PHE A 264 0.22 -1.69 -15.16
CA PHE A 264 -0.26 -3.04 -15.50
C PHE A 264 -1.55 -3.43 -14.78
N ALA A 265 -1.79 -2.90 -13.57
CA ALA A 265 -3.01 -3.14 -12.79
C ALA A 265 -3.38 -4.63 -12.62
N LEU A 266 -2.37 -5.51 -12.46
CA LEU A 266 -2.60 -6.93 -12.21
C LEU A 266 -2.74 -7.18 -10.70
N PRO A 267 -3.89 -7.70 -10.23
CA PRO A 267 -4.13 -7.90 -8.82
C PRO A 267 -3.41 -9.15 -8.28
N ARG A 268 -3.38 -9.25 -6.96
CA ARG A 268 -2.84 -10.41 -6.24
C ARG A 268 -3.73 -11.65 -6.37
N PRO A 269 -3.22 -12.86 -6.05
CA PRO A 269 -3.95 -14.12 -6.22
C PRO A 269 -5.34 -14.15 -5.57
N HIS A 270 -5.48 -13.55 -4.38
CA HIS A 270 -6.73 -13.56 -3.62
C HIS A 270 -7.87 -12.80 -4.30
N ALA A 271 -7.57 -11.88 -5.23
CA ALA A 271 -8.61 -11.21 -6.01
C ALA A 271 -9.42 -12.20 -6.86
N TYR A 272 -8.80 -13.31 -7.30
CA TYR A 272 -9.48 -14.34 -8.09
C TYR A 272 -10.04 -15.48 -7.25
N ILE A 273 -9.36 -15.81 -6.14
CA ILE A 273 -9.72 -16.88 -5.21
C ILE A 273 -9.41 -16.43 -3.77
N PRO A 274 -10.37 -15.86 -3.04
CA PRO A 274 -10.13 -15.31 -1.69
C PRO A 274 -9.58 -16.32 -0.68
N LEU A 275 -9.96 -17.60 -0.82
CA LEU A 275 -9.46 -18.71 0.01
C LEU A 275 -7.94 -18.88 -0.02
N LEU A 276 -7.25 -18.38 -1.06
CA LEU A 276 -5.79 -18.47 -1.14
C LEU A 276 -5.10 -17.49 -0.18
N GLU A 277 -5.80 -16.46 0.33
CA GLU A 277 -5.22 -15.46 1.22
C GLU A 277 -5.06 -15.99 2.65
N LEU A 278 -3.86 -16.46 2.97
CA LEU A 278 -3.55 -16.88 4.34
C LEU A 278 -3.16 -15.70 5.25
N CYS A 279 -2.76 -14.56 4.67
CA CYS A 279 -2.45 -13.34 5.38
C CYS A 279 -2.94 -12.14 4.57
N GLN A 280 -3.61 -11.19 5.24
CA GLN A 280 -4.21 -10.03 4.59
C GLN A 280 -3.18 -9.20 3.82
N SER A 281 -3.54 -8.91 2.57
CA SER A 281 -2.80 -8.12 1.60
C SER A 281 -3.80 -7.43 0.67
N TYR A 282 -3.34 -6.46 -0.13
CA TYR A 282 -4.23 -5.73 -1.04
C TYR A 282 -3.47 -5.10 -2.20
N GLY A 283 -4.24 -4.61 -3.18
CA GLY A 283 -3.75 -3.85 -4.32
C GLY A 283 -3.07 -4.72 -5.39
N TYR A 284 -2.33 -4.06 -6.27
CA TYR A 284 -1.67 -4.71 -7.40
C TYR A 284 -0.37 -5.41 -7.00
N GLY A 285 -0.16 -6.61 -7.56
CA GLY A 285 0.96 -7.49 -7.24
C GLY A 285 2.14 -7.38 -8.20
N PHE A 286 1.90 -6.96 -9.46
CA PHE A 286 2.90 -7.01 -10.54
C PHE A 286 3.54 -5.65 -10.83
N PRO A 287 4.88 -5.54 -10.84
CA PRO A 287 5.85 -6.50 -10.32
C PRO A 287 5.88 -6.49 -8.79
N SER A 288 6.50 -7.51 -8.19
CA SER A 288 6.60 -7.60 -6.73
C SER A 288 7.61 -6.59 -6.17
N LEU A 289 7.11 -5.49 -5.61
CA LEU A 289 7.91 -4.43 -5.02
C LEU A 289 8.87 -4.94 -3.93
N PRO A 290 8.45 -5.75 -2.94
CA PRO A 290 9.36 -6.16 -1.88
C PRO A 290 10.52 -7.02 -2.41
N ILE A 291 10.26 -7.87 -3.41
CA ILE A 291 11.31 -8.68 -4.04
C ILE A 291 12.27 -7.81 -4.84
N ALA A 292 11.77 -6.80 -5.58
CA ALA A 292 12.62 -5.84 -6.27
C ALA A 292 13.57 -5.11 -5.31
N VAL A 293 13.04 -4.62 -4.20
CA VAL A 293 13.85 -3.95 -3.17
C VAL A 293 14.92 -4.90 -2.62
N TRP A 294 14.56 -6.13 -2.23
CA TRP A 294 15.52 -7.06 -1.62
C TRP A 294 16.55 -7.61 -2.60
N PHE A 295 16.22 -7.80 -3.88
CA PHE A 295 17.23 -8.10 -4.90
C PHE A 295 18.20 -6.94 -5.09
N GLY A 296 17.68 -5.70 -5.16
CA GLY A 296 18.52 -4.51 -5.30
C GLY A 296 19.46 -4.32 -4.10
N VAL A 297 18.93 -4.43 -2.88
CA VAL A 297 19.69 -4.33 -1.63
C VAL A 297 20.70 -5.48 -1.52
N GLY A 298 20.28 -6.71 -1.75
CA GLY A 298 21.13 -7.90 -1.64
C GLY A 298 22.33 -7.88 -2.59
N ILE A 299 22.11 -7.55 -3.86
CA ILE A 299 23.20 -7.41 -4.84
C ILE A 299 24.15 -6.27 -4.45
N SER A 300 23.61 -5.14 -3.96
CA SER A 300 24.42 -4.02 -3.49
C SER A 300 25.29 -4.40 -2.28
N LEU A 301 24.76 -5.19 -1.35
CA LEU A 301 25.49 -5.70 -0.19
C LEU A 301 26.54 -6.73 -0.58
N LEU A 302 26.20 -7.71 -1.43
CA LEU A 302 27.15 -8.70 -1.94
C LEU A 302 28.33 -8.02 -2.62
N ARG A 303 28.09 -6.97 -3.41
CA ARG A 303 29.18 -6.18 -4.00
C ARG A 303 29.98 -5.42 -2.94
N ALA A 304 29.33 -4.83 -1.94
CA ALA A 304 30.03 -4.08 -0.89
C ALA A 304 30.99 -4.94 -0.04
N PHE A 305 30.73 -6.25 0.04
CA PHE A 305 31.58 -7.23 0.71
C PHE A 305 32.47 -8.04 -0.26
N ASP A 306 32.64 -7.59 -1.51
CA ASP A 306 33.43 -8.29 -2.55
C ASP A 306 33.01 -9.76 -2.73
N HIS A 307 31.72 -10.02 -2.62
CA HIS A 307 31.09 -11.34 -2.70
C HIS A 307 30.11 -11.47 -3.87
N LEU A 308 30.21 -10.61 -4.89
CA LEU A 308 29.34 -10.67 -6.07
C LEU A 308 29.63 -11.90 -6.97
N ASP A 309 30.86 -12.43 -6.93
CA ASP A 309 31.22 -13.64 -7.67
C ASP A 309 30.47 -14.88 -7.18
N PHE A 310 30.49 -15.95 -7.98
CA PHE A 310 29.82 -17.22 -7.65
C PHE A 310 30.49 -17.92 -6.45
N ASN A 311 30.18 -17.46 -5.26
CA ASN A 311 30.70 -17.94 -3.98
C ASN A 311 29.56 -18.41 -3.06
N ARG A 312 29.92 -18.91 -1.87
CA ARG A 312 28.95 -19.42 -0.89
C ARG A 312 27.94 -18.36 -0.43
N MET A 313 28.33 -17.10 -0.35
CA MET A 313 27.45 -16.00 0.06
C MET A 313 26.44 -15.66 -1.04
N PHE A 314 26.87 -15.63 -2.30
CA PHE A 314 25.99 -15.45 -3.45
C PHE A 314 24.96 -16.59 -3.54
N VAL A 315 25.41 -17.85 -3.43
CA VAL A 315 24.52 -19.02 -3.40
C VAL A 315 23.56 -18.94 -2.21
N GLY A 316 24.06 -18.59 -1.02
CA GLY A 316 23.24 -18.39 0.18
C GLY A 316 22.17 -17.32 -0.01
N PHE A 317 22.50 -16.21 -0.66
CA PHE A 317 21.55 -15.16 -1.01
C PHE A 317 20.46 -15.67 -1.97
N ILE A 318 20.82 -16.39 -3.03
CA ILE A 318 19.84 -16.97 -3.97
C ILE A 318 18.93 -17.97 -3.27
N VAL A 319 19.46 -18.83 -2.40
CA VAL A 319 18.67 -19.78 -1.60
C VAL A 319 17.71 -19.03 -0.68
N LEU A 320 18.17 -18.00 0.02
CA LEU A 320 17.33 -17.17 0.90
C LEU A 320 16.19 -16.50 0.11
N MET A 321 16.49 -15.91 -1.04
CA MET A 321 15.47 -15.28 -1.89
C MET A 321 14.48 -16.32 -2.45
N GLY A 322 14.95 -17.51 -2.84
CA GLY A 322 14.09 -18.61 -3.26
C GLY A 322 13.14 -19.09 -2.16
N LEU A 323 13.63 -19.23 -0.93
CA LEU A 323 12.80 -19.57 0.24
C LEU A 323 11.75 -18.49 0.53
N LEU A 324 12.15 -17.22 0.43
CA LEU A 324 11.27 -16.09 0.64
C LEU A 324 10.19 -16.00 -0.43
N MET A 325 10.53 -16.23 -1.71
CA MET A 325 9.56 -16.30 -2.80
C MET A 325 8.60 -17.48 -2.61
N LEU A 326 9.10 -18.66 -2.23
CA LEU A 326 8.27 -19.83 -1.94
C LEU A 326 7.28 -19.56 -0.79
N ALA A 327 7.73 -18.90 0.28
CA ALA A 327 6.89 -18.53 1.40
C ALA A 327 5.78 -17.54 1.00
N LYS A 328 6.10 -16.49 0.23
CA LYS A 328 5.09 -15.52 -0.26
C LYS A 328 4.09 -16.18 -1.22
N PHE A 329 4.55 -17.10 -2.07
CA PHE A 329 3.68 -17.87 -2.95
C PHE A 329 2.75 -18.79 -2.15
N TYR A 330 3.27 -19.50 -1.15
CA TYR A 330 2.47 -20.35 -0.27
C TYR A 330 1.42 -19.57 0.52
N ILE A 331 1.75 -18.37 1.02
CA ILE A 331 0.81 -17.50 1.75
C ILE A 331 -0.27 -16.88 0.85
N GLY A 332 -0.11 -16.95 -0.48
CA GLY A 332 -1.03 -16.35 -1.44
C GLY A 332 -0.85 -14.86 -1.64
N GLU A 333 0.32 -14.32 -1.27
CA GLU A 333 0.59 -12.88 -1.31
C GLU A 333 0.96 -12.38 -2.72
N ALA A 334 1.67 -13.21 -3.51
CA ALA A 334 2.19 -12.85 -4.83
C ALA A 334 2.38 -14.08 -5.74
N PHE A 335 2.26 -13.85 -7.05
CA PHE A 335 2.62 -14.83 -8.09
C PHE A 335 4.14 -14.98 -8.25
N ILE A 336 4.59 -16.15 -8.72
CA ILE A 336 6.01 -16.40 -9.01
C ILE A 336 6.46 -15.48 -10.14
N SER A 337 5.66 -15.31 -11.20
CA SER A 337 5.96 -14.38 -12.30
C SER A 337 6.27 -12.97 -11.79
N ASP A 338 5.43 -12.47 -10.89
CA ASP A 338 5.51 -11.10 -10.37
C ASP A 338 6.77 -10.92 -9.54
N MET A 339 7.13 -11.94 -8.76
CA MET A 339 8.35 -11.97 -7.95
C MET A 339 9.61 -12.08 -8.81
N VAL A 340 9.60 -12.89 -9.88
CA VAL A 340 10.74 -12.98 -10.82
C VAL A 340 10.97 -11.65 -11.53
N ILE A 341 9.91 -11.02 -12.07
CA ILE A 341 10.04 -9.71 -12.72
C ILE A 341 10.45 -8.63 -11.72
N GLY A 342 9.91 -8.65 -10.48
CA GLY A 342 10.36 -7.77 -9.41
C GLY A 342 11.85 -7.94 -9.12
N GLY A 343 12.31 -9.17 -8.94
CA GLY A 343 13.73 -9.47 -8.70
C GLY A 343 14.65 -9.01 -9.83
N LEU A 344 14.24 -9.22 -11.09
CA LEU A 344 14.95 -8.72 -12.27
C LEU A 344 15.03 -7.19 -12.27
N LEU A 345 13.93 -6.49 -11.99
CA LEU A 345 13.90 -5.04 -11.90
C LEU A 345 14.90 -4.52 -10.84
N GLY A 346 14.84 -5.09 -9.63
CA GLY A 346 15.78 -4.75 -8.55
C GLY A 346 17.24 -5.03 -8.90
N ALA A 347 17.50 -6.18 -9.52
CA ALA A 347 18.82 -6.57 -9.96
C ALA A 347 19.38 -5.63 -11.05
N LEU A 348 18.55 -5.20 -12.00
CA LEU A 348 18.95 -4.23 -13.03
C LEU A 348 19.28 -2.85 -12.44
N VAL A 349 18.51 -2.39 -11.46
CA VAL A 349 18.80 -1.14 -10.74
C VAL A 349 20.15 -1.24 -10.01
N ALA A 350 20.36 -2.31 -9.25
CA ALA A 350 21.63 -2.52 -8.54
C ALA A 350 22.81 -2.68 -9.52
N TRP A 351 22.64 -3.47 -10.59
CA TRP A 351 23.65 -3.65 -11.63
C TRP A 351 24.04 -2.32 -12.28
N HIS A 352 23.09 -1.45 -12.59
CA HIS A 352 23.38 -0.14 -13.15
C HIS A 352 24.25 0.71 -12.21
N ILE A 353 23.99 0.66 -10.91
CA ILE A 353 24.76 1.36 -9.89
C ILE A 353 26.16 0.75 -9.70
N VAL A 354 26.27 -0.59 -9.71
CA VAL A 354 27.58 -1.27 -9.65
C VAL A 354 28.42 -0.95 -10.88
N ARG A 355 27.83 -0.99 -12.08
CA ARG A 355 28.50 -0.64 -13.34
C ARG A 355 29.03 0.79 -13.34
N LEU A 356 28.25 1.75 -12.82
CA LEU A 356 28.69 3.14 -12.68
C LEU A 356 29.86 3.30 -11.70
N ASP A 357 29.90 2.47 -10.64
CA ASP A 357 30.95 2.51 -9.61
C ASP A 357 32.29 1.96 -10.13
N GLU A 358 32.26 1.10 -11.15
CA GLU A 358 33.46 0.57 -11.82
C GLU A 358 34.08 1.56 -12.82
N GLN A 359 33.34 2.59 -13.24
CA GLN A 359 33.84 3.58 -14.19
C GLN A 359 34.71 4.63 -13.49
N SER A 360 35.97 4.73 -13.93
CA SER A 360 37.00 5.56 -13.30
C SER A 360 36.75 7.08 -13.34
N TYR A 361 35.83 7.56 -14.19
CA TYR A 361 35.53 8.98 -14.35
C TYR A 361 34.33 9.48 -13.52
N THR A 362 33.55 8.58 -12.93
CA THR A 362 32.38 8.93 -12.10
C THR A 362 32.57 8.47 -10.67
N ASP A 363 32.78 9.40 -9.75
CA ASP A 363 32.72 9.08 -8.32
C ASP A 363 31.24 8.97 -7.89
N VAL A 364 30.71 7.75 -7.93
CA VAL A 364 29.31 7.43 -7.56
C VAL A 364 29.01 7.84 -6.12
N ARG A 365 29.99 7.81 -5.22
CA ARG A 365 29.80 8.21 -3.81
C ARG A 365 29.51 9.70 -3.73
N THR A 366 30.26 10.51 -4.47
CA THR A 366 29.98 11.95 -4.55
C THR A 366 28.67 12.26 -5.26
N LEU A 367 28.35 11.52 -6.34
CA LEU A 367 27.13 11.70 -7.13
C LEU A 367 25.87 11.40 -6.31
N LEU A 368 25.81 10.24 -5.64
CA LEU A 368 24.67 9.83 -4.82
C LEU A 368 24.60 10.61 -3.49
N GLY A 369 25.71 11.21 -3.07
CA GLY A 369 25.75 12.19 -1.99
C GLY A 369 25.40 13.62 -2.41
N SER A 370 25.15 13.87 -3.71
CA SER A 370 24.92 15.21 -4.24
C SER A 370 23.46 15.65 -4.09
N ARG A 371 23.24 16.96 -3.91
CA ARG A 371 21.90 17.55 -3.76
C ARG A 371 21.04 17.39 -5.03
N GLY A 372 21.67 17.41 -6.21
CA GLY A 372 20.97 17.39 -7.50
C GLY A 372 20.19 16.11 -7.73
N VAL A 373 20.76 14.95 -7.38
CA VAL A 373 20.12 13.64 -7.55
C VAL A 373 18.84 13.53 -6.70
N TRP A 374 18.92 13.91 -5.43
CA TRP A 374 17.78 13.80 -4.51
C TRP A 374 16.66 14.79 -4.83
N TRP A 375 17.00 16.03 -5.19
CA TRP A 375 15.99 16.99 -5.65
C TRP A 375 15.37 16.57 -6.99
N GLY A 376 16.15 16.00 -7.92
CA GLY A 376 15.63 15.45 -9.17
C GLY A 376 14.63 14.31 -8.93
N LEU A 377 14.95 13.37 -8.03
CA LEU A 377 14.02 12.33 -7.60
C LEU A 377 12.78 12.90 -6.91
N THR A 378 12.96 13.90 -6.05
CA THR A 378 11.84 14.56 -5.35
C THR A 378 10.88 15.22 -6.32
N ILE A 379 11.39 15.94 -7.33
CA ILE A 379 10.57 16.55 -8.39
C ILE A 379 9.87 15.45 -9.19
N THR A 380 10.57 14.38 -9.55
CA THR A 380 9.99 13.24 -10.28
C THR A 380 8.82 12.63 -9.51
N VAL A 381 8.99 12.38 -8.22
CA VAL A 381 7.91 11.84 -7.38
C VAL A 381 6.79 12.83 -7.14
N ALA A 382 7.07 14.13 -7.05
CA ALA A 382 6.03 15.15 -7.00
C ALA A 382 5.18 15.16 -8.28
N LEU A 383 5.80 15.00 -9.46
CA LEU A 383 5.09 14.84 -10.73
C LEU A 383 4.24 13.56 -10.73
N LEU A 384 4.81 12.44 -10.28
CA LEU A 384 4.07 11.16 -10.18
C LEU A 384 2.88 11.26 -9.21
N ALA A 385 3.03 11.93 -8.06
CA ALA A 385 1.96 12.14 -7.10
C ALA A 385 0.84 13.05 -7.63
N MET A 386 1.14 13.95 -8.58
CA MET A 386 0.11 14.73 -9.28
C MET A 386 -0.62 13.92 -10.34
N ILE A 387 0.08 13.01 -11.04
CA ILE A 387 -0.53 12.12 -12.04
C ILE A 387 -1.38 11.04 -11.36
N TRP A 388 -0.86 10.47 -10.27
CA TRP A 388 -1.48 9.42 -9.48
C TRP A 388 -1.46 9.82 -8.00
N PRO A 389 -2.56 10.39 -7.47
CA PRO A 389 -2.66 10.86 -6.08
C PRO A 389 -2.82 9.70 -5.09
N LEU A 390 -1.88 8.74 -5.11
CA LEU A 390 -1.89 7.54 -4.28
C LEU A 390 -1.15 7.80 -2.96
N PRO A 391 -1.63 7.24 -1.81
CA PRO A 391 -0.94 7.33 -0.53
C PRO A 391 0.54 6.91 -0.58
N SER A 392 0.86 5.89 -1.40
CA SER A 392 2.24 5.42 -1.56
C SER A 392 3.15 6.48 -2.19
N PHE A 393 2.71 7.22 -3.20
CA PHE A 393 3.50 8.31 -3.79
C PHE A 393 3.64 9.49 -2.83
N THR A 394 2.59 9.80 -2.05
CA THR A 394 2.64 10.82 -1.00
C THR A 394 3.66 10.47 0.09
N ALA A 395 3.70 9.21 0.53
CA ALA A 395 4.70 8.72 1.48
C ALA A 395 6.12 8.84 0.90
N TRP A 396 6.33 8.41 -0.35
CA TRP A 396 7.63 8.57 -1.03
C TRP A 396 8.04 10.03 -1.20
N LEU A 397 7.11 10.94 -1.47
CA LEU A 397 7.38 12.37 -1.56
C LEU A 397 7.88 12.91 -0.22
N ALA A 398 7.22 12.56 0.88
CA ALA A 398 7.64 12.98 2.23
C ALA A 398 9.04 12.43 2.60
N ILE A 399 9.30 11.17 2.26
CA ILE A 399 10.61 10.52 2.43
C ILE A 399 11.69 11.28 1.64
N LEU A 400 11.44 11.57 0.36
CA LEU A 400 12.41 12.23 -0.51
C LEU A 400 12.65 13.70 -0.17
N LEU A 401 11.61 14.43 0.25
CA LEU A 401 11.76 15.78 0.80
C LEU A 401 12.68 15.75 2.04
N THR A 402 12.47 14.78 2.92
CA THR A 402 13.30 14.62 4.13
C THR A 402 14.75 14.33 3.78
N VAL A 403 15.01 13.41 2.85
CA VAL A 403 16.38 13.09 2.42
C VAL A 403 17.04 14.26 1.72
N SER A 404 16.33 14.94 0.83
CA SER A 404 16.83 16.12 0.13
C SER A 404 17.26 17.21 1.13
N ALA A 405 16.44 17.48 2.15
CA ALA A 405 16.79 18.41 3.23
C ALA A 405 18.01 17.92 4.05
N LEU A 406 18.06 16.63 4.39
CA LEU A 406 19.18 16.05 5.14
C LEU A 406 20.50 16.15 4.37
N VAL A 407 20.48 15.90 3.06
CA VAL A 407 21.66 16.00 2.17
C VAL A 407 22.13 17.45 2.03
N MET A 408 21.25 18.45 2.17
CA MET A 408 21.69 19.86 2.20
C MET A 408 22.57 20.16 3.42
N THR A 409 22.30 19.50 4.54
CA THR A 409 23.05 19.61 5.80
C THR A 409 24.19 18.60 5.93
N LYS A 410 24.72 18.08 4.80
CA LYS A 410 25.83 17.12 4.76
C LYS A 410 27.04 17.69 5.50
N SER A 411 27.70 16.84 6.29
CA SER A 411 29.01 17.12 6.90
C SER A 411 30.05 16.20 6.30
N THR A 412 31.23 16.76 6.11
CA THR A 412 32.42 16.11 5.55
C THR A 412 33.13 15.20 6.56
N GLU A 413 32.78 15.28 7.85
CA GLU A 413 33.48 14.53 8.90
C GLU A 413 33.32 13.01 8.77
N PRO A 414 34.38 12.24 9.06
CA PRO A 414 34.32 10.80 9.10
C PRO A 414 33.38 10.37 10.22
N LEU A 415 32.58 9.36 9.92
CA LEU A 415 31.61 8.83 10.87
C LEU A 415 32.15 7.53 11.46
N HIS A 416 32.33 7.48 12.78
CA HIS A 416 32.67 6.26 13.51
C HIS A 416 31.54 5.89 14.47
N ILE A 417 30.73 4.91 14.08
CA ILE A 417 29.68 4.35 14.94
C ILE A 417 30.23 3.10 15.62
N THR A 418 30.25 3.10 16.95
CA THR A 418 30.57 1.90 17.73
C THR A 418 29.40 0.92 17.74
N LEU A 419 29.68 -0.37 17.93
CA LEU A 419 28.65 -1.43 17.98
C LEU A 419 27.56 -1.14 19.02
N GLN A 420 27.94 -0.61 20.19
CA GLN A 420 27.00 -0.21 21.24
C GLN A 420 26.03 0.88 20.76
N ARG A 421 26.55 1.92 20.09
CA ARG A 421 25.75 3.03 19.55
C ARG A 421 24.83 2.55 18.42
N MET A 422 25.27 1.59 17.61
CA MET A 422 24.44 0.97 16.57
C MET A 422 23.21 0.27 17.18
N TRP A 423 23.40 -0.57 18.20
CA TRP A 423 22.29 -1.27 18.86
C TRP A 423 21.34 -0.30 19.58
N LEU A 424 21.87 0.72 20.27
CA LEU A 424 21.05 1.77 20.88
C LEU A 424 20.18 2.49 19.84
N MET A 425 20.74 2.79 18.66
CA MET A 425 20.01 3.41 17.56
C MET A 425 18.90 2.48 17.03
N ILE A 426 19.19 1.20 16.83
CA ILE A 426 18.19 0.21 16.38
C ILE A 426 17.02 0.14 17.38
N ILE A 427 17.32 0.00 18.68
CA ILE A 427 16.30 -0.08 19.73
C ILE A 427 15.44 1.19 19.75
N LEU A 428 16.07 2.37 19.66
CA LEU A 428 15.37 3.65 19.64
C LEU A 428 14.44 3.77 18.42
N LEU A 429 14.91 3.41 17.23
CA LEU A 429 14.10 3.46 16.01
C LEU A 429 12.92 2.48 16.05
N LEU A 430 13.14 1.25 16.54
CA LEU A 430 12.08 0.27 16.71
C LEU A 430 11.05 0.72 17.76
N ALA A 431 11.50 1.23 18.91
CA ALA A 431 10.62 1.74 19.95
C ALA A 431 9.78 2.92 19.44
N LEU A 432 10.40 3.87 18.74
CA LEU A 432 9.69 5.01 18.15
C LEU A 432 8.68 4.56 17.10
N ASN A 433 9.03 3.58 16.27
CA ASN A 433 8.10 3.00 15.31
C ASN A 433 6.86 2.41 16.01
N GLN A 434 7.02 1.72 17.14
CA GLN A 434 5.89 1.19 17.91
C GLN A 434 5.02 2.31 18.51
N VAL A 435 5.63 3.39 19.00
CA VAL A 435 4.89 4.55 19.50
C VAL A 435 4.05 5.19 18.40
N VAL A 436 4.59 5.33 17.19
CA VAL A 436 3.85 5.87 16.04
C VAL A 436 2.70 4.95 15.63
N LEU A 437 2.93 3.63 15.57
CA LEU A 437 1.89 2.64 15.27
C LEU A 437 0.76 2.66 16.30
N PHE A 438 1.10 2.75 17.60
CA PHE A 438 0.09 2.91 18.65
C PHE A 438 -0.69 4.22 18.47
N GLY A 439 -0.01 5.33 18.21
CA GLY A 439 -0.65 6.62 17.92
C GLY A 439 -1.59 6.59 16.72
N ALA A 440 -1.28 5.80 15.69
CA ALA A 440 -2.14 5.61 14.51
C ALA A 440 -3.51 5.02 14.89
N THR A 441 -3.57 4.12 15.87
CA THR A 441 -4.84 3.51 16.32
C THR A 441 -5.79 4.54 16.91
N LEU A 442 -5.26 5.56 17.60
CA LEU A 442 -6.03 6.61 18.26
C LEU A 442 -6.68 7.58 17.28
N VAL A 443 -6.16 7.68 16.05
CA VAL A 443 -6.65 8.58 15.00
C VAL A 443 -7.37 7.86 13.86
N SER A 444 -7.62 6.56 14.00
CA SER A 444 -8.26 5.70 12.99
C SER A 444 -9.69 6.13 12.62
N TYR A 445 -10.33 6.98 13.42
CA TYR A 445 -11.62 7.60 13.08
C TYR A 445 -11.55 8.58 11.88
N SER A 446 -10.36 9.08 11.56
CA SER A 446 -10.13 10.09 10.51
C SER A 446 -9.10 9.62 9.48
N SER A 447 -9.52 9.54 8.22
CA SER A 447 -8.62 9.22 7.09
C SER A 447 -7.47 10.22 6.97
N ILE A 448 -7.73 11.52 7.17
CA ILE A 448 -6.72 12.57 7.02
C ILE A 448 -5.64 12.41 8.10
N PHE A 449 -6.02 12.26 9.38
CA PHE A 449 -5.05 12.09 10.45
C PHE A 449 -4.30 10.76 10.34
N SER A 450 -5.00 9.69 9.96
CA SER A 450 -4.38 8.39 9.72
C SER A 450 -3.36 8.46 8.57
N LEU A 451 -3.70 9.13 7.47
CA LEU A 451 -2.80 9.35 6.33
C LEU A 451 -1.59 10.21 6.74
N MET A 452 -1.78 11.26 7.54
CA MET A 452 -0.69 12.08 8.06
C MET A 452 0.28 11.26 8.91
N VAL A 453 -0.23 10.43 9.83
CA VAL A 453 0.60 9.57 10.68
C VAL A 453 1.41 8.59 9.83
N GLU A 454 0.77 7.90 8.89
CA GLU A 454 1.45 6.92 8.04
C GLU A 454 2.48 7.58 7.11
N THR A 455 2.16 8.74 6.54
CA THR A 455 3.07 9.52 5.67
C THR A 455 4.29 10.04 6.44
N LEU A 456 4.12 10.46 7.70
CA LEU A 456 5.19 11.05 8.51
C LEU A 456 6.03 10.01 9.27
N ARG A 457 5.55 8.77 9.39
CA ARG A 457 6.20 7.69 10.14
C ARG A 457 7.65 7.47 9.74
N LEU A 458 7.92 7.21 8.45
CA LEU A 458 9.28 6.98 7.95
C LEU A 458 10.15 8.25 7.97
N PRO A 459 9.68 9.43 7.50
CA PRO A 459 10.38 10.70 7.67
C PRO A 459 10.87 10.98 9.10
N LEU A 460 10.01 10.76 10.10
CA LEU A 460 10.34 10.97 11.51
C LEU A 460 11.47 10.03 11.97
N LEU A 461 11.40 8.74 11.60
CA LEU A 461 12.45 7.77 11.88
C LEU A 461 13.78 8.15 11.20
N MET A 462 13.73 8.66 9.98
CA MET A 462 14.92 9.11 9.23
C MET A 462 15.57 10.34 9.87
N LEU A 463 14.77 11.29 10.38
CA LEU A 463 15.28 12.45 11.12
C LEU A 463 15.98 12.02 12.40
N ILE A 464 15.41 11.09 13.17
CA ILE A 464 16.04 10.55 14.39
C ILE A 464 17.31 9.78 14.06
N PHE A 465 17.30 8.94 13.03
CA PHE A 465 18.50 8.26 12.53
C PHE A 465 19.59 9.28 12.17
N ALA A 466 19.27 10.30 11.36
CA ALA A 466 20.23 11.31 10.96
C ALA A 466 20.73 12.17 12.12
N TRP A 467 19.87 12.49 13.10
CA TRP A 467 20.26 13.20 14.32
C TRP A 467 21.24 12.39 15.16
N PHE A 468 20.96 11.10 15.36
CA PHE A 468 21.83 10.21 16.12
C PHE A 468 23.20 10.06 15.43
N MET A 469 23.20 9.90 14.11
CA MET A 469 24.41 9.86 13.28
C MET A 469 25.26 11.12 13.43
N ARG A 470 24.65 12.30 13.59
CA ARG A 470 25.38 13.57 13.83
C ARG A 470 26.04 13.62 15.20
N LYS A 471 25.39 13.09 16.23
CA LYS A 471 25.93 13.02 17.60
C LYS A 471 27.07 12.02 17.74
N CYS A 472 27.18 11.07 16.82
CA CYS A 472 28.25 10.08 16.79
C CYS A 472 29.52 10.55 16.06
N ARG A 473 29.55 11.80 15.58
CA ARG A 473 30.76 12.40 14.98
C ARG A 473 31.82 12.62 16.06
N ALA A 474 33.08 12.39 15.69
CA ALA A 474 34.24 12.57 16.55
C ALA A 474 34.57 14.06 16.70
#